data_AF-A0A6P1A0T4-F1
#
_entry.id   AF-A0A6P1A0T4-F1
#
_cell.length_a   1.000
_cell.length_b   1.000
_cell.length_c   1.000
_cell.angle_alpha   90.00
_cell.angle_beta   90.00
_cell.angle_gamma   90.00
#
_symmetry.space_group_name_H-M   'P 1'
#
loop_
_entity.id
_entity.type
_entity.pdbx_description
1 polymer ?
#
loop_
_entity_poly.entity_id
_entity_poly.type
_entity_poly.pdbx_seq_one_letter_code
_entity_poly.pdbx_strand_id
1 'polypeptide(L)'
;IAASRGQRVLLVDANFHSPQLHTNLNLQNLQGLRDLLSNDLEVVMERSPFSDNLFVLTSGQSLVESAPELGSTRMEKIMGHFQEKFDLVIYDTPNLLNYTDANFLAANTDGILMVVGLRGTKKSRFKQVLDQIDRFGLTCLGVVVNRVQPSSLTVSP
;
A
#
# COMPACT_ATOMS: atom_id res chain seq x y z
N ILE A 1 -7.97 -0.34 -14.00
CA ILE A 1 -7.84 -1.36 -15.08
C ILE A 1 -8.06 -2.78 -14.55
N ALA A 2 -7.36 -3.24 -13.51
CA ALA A 2 -7.55 -4.58 -12.93
C ALA A 2 -9.01 -4.86 -12.51
N ALA A 3 -9.55 -4.06 -11.58
CA ALA A 3 -10.93 -4.21 -11.10
C ALA A 3 -11.98 -4.06 -12.22
N SER A 4 -11.77 -3.11 -13.15
CA SER A 4 -12.65 -2.92 -14.31
C SER A 4 -12.58 -4.06 -15.33
N ARG A 5 -11.58 -4.93 -15.24
CA ARG A 5 -11.44 -6.15 -16.05
C ARG A 5 -11.90 -7.42 -15.32
N GLY A 6 -12.58 -7.27 -14.18
CA GLY A 6 -13.16 -8.39 -13.43
C GLY A 6 -12.26 -9.00 -12.36
N GLN A 7 -11.03 -8.53 -12.20
CA GLN A 7 -10.16 -8.99 -11.10
C GLN A 7 -10.66 -8.47 -9.77
N ARG A 8 -10.74 -9.33 -8.75
CA ARG A 8 -11.00 -8.92 -7.37
C ARG A 8 -9.75 -8.26 -6.81
N VAL A 9 -9.82 -6.95 -6.59
CA VAL A 9 -8.71 -6.15 -6.08
C VAL A 9 -9.00 -5.73 -4.65
N LEU A 10 -8.05 -5.94 -3.75
CA LEU A 10 -8.07 -5.37 -2.41
C LEU A 10 -7.03 -4.26 -2.30
N LEU A 11 -7.47 -3.08 -1.86
CA LEU A 11 -6.62 -1.98 -1.47
C LEU A 11 -6.58 -1.87 0.05
N VAL A 12 -5.39 -1.94 0.64
CA VAL A 12 -5.18 -1.95 2.09
C VAL A 12 -4.44 -0.68 2.51
N ASP A 13 -5.00 0.07 3.46
CA ASP A 13 -4.30 1.21 4.09
C ASP A 13 -3.37 0.69 5.19
N ALA A 14 -2.13 0.38 4.81
CA ALA A 14 -1.07 0.00 5.74
C ALA A 14 -0.21 1.23 6.14
N ASN A 15 -0.68 2.45 5.90
CA ASN A 15 -0.03 3.67 6.35
C ASN A 15 -0.59 4.13 7.68
N PHE A 16 -0.10 3.49 8.74
CA PHE A 16 -0.46 3.76 10.11
C PHE A 16 -0.03 5.16 10.60
N HIS A 17 0.97 5.77 9.97
CA HIS A 17 1.46 7.08 10.35
C HIS A 17 0.60 8.24 9.85
N SER A 18 0.00 8.09 8.68
CA SER A 18 -0.93 9.08 8.11
C SER A 18 -1.89 8.38 7.16
N PRO A 19 -2.91 7.68 7.68
CA PRO A 19 -3.87 6.95 6.85
C PRO A 19 -4.75 7.94 6.08
N GLN A 20 -4.93 7.70 4.78
CA GLN A 20 -5.62 8.64 3.89
C GLN A 20 -6.66 7.97 2.97
N LEU A 21 -6.65 6.63 2.84
CA LEU A 21 -7.52 5.97 1.88
C LEU A 21 -9.00 6.18 2.20
N HIS A 22 -9.38 6.08 3.48
CA HIS A 22 -10.75 6.31 3.91
C HIS A 22 -11.25 7.71 3.53
N THR A 23 -10.44 8.75 3.75
CA THR A 23 -10.77 10.14 3.38
C THR A 23 -10.88 10.29 1.85
N ASN A 24 -9.91 9.75 1.11
CA ASN A 24 -9.88 9.87 -0.36
C ASN A 24 -11.04 9.14 -1.05
N LEU A 25 -11.57 8.10 -0.42
CA LEU A 25 -12.64 7.25 -0.97
C LEU A 25 -14.00 7.49 -0.28
N ASN A 26 -14.08 8.44 0.66
CA ASN A 26 -15.28 8.75 1.45
C ASN A 26 -15.87 7.52 2.17
N LEU A 27 -15.00 6.76 2.86
CA LEU A 27 -15.34 5.57 3.63
C LEU A 27 -15.21 5.83 5.14
N GLN A 28 -15.83 4.97 5.94
CA GLN A 28 -15.61 4.99 7.38
C GLN A 28 -14.24 4.38 7.71
N ASN A 29 -13.64 4.80 8.82
CA ASN A 29 -12.37 4.24 9.30
C ASN A 29 -12.51 3.70 10.72
N LEU A 30 -13.68 3.13 11.06
CA LEU A 30 -14.00 2.66 12.42
C LEU A 30 -13.30 1.34 12.76
N GLN A 31 -13.16 0.46 11.77
CA GLN A 31 -12.51 -0.84 11.89
C GLN A 31 -11.67 -1.08 10.63
N GLY A 32 -10.46 -1.58 10.80
CA GLY A 32 -9.54 -1.79 9.69
C GLY A 32 -8.36 -2.68 10.04
N LEU A 33 -7.25 -2.52 9.31
CA LEU A 33 -6.09 -3.41 9.42
C LEU A 33 -5.54 -3.50 10.86
N ARG A 34 -5.46 -2.40 11.60
CA ARG A 34 -4.98 -2.41 12.99
C ARG A 34 -5.87 -3.22 13.92
N ASP A 35 -7.18 -3.18 13.70
CA ASP A 35 -8.14 -3.94 14.50
C ASP A 35 -7.98 -5.44 14.24
N LEU A 36 -7.67 -5.82 13.00
CA LEU A 36 -7.35 -7.20 12.64
C LEU A 36 -6.05 -7.67 13.26
N LEU A 37 -5.06 -6.79 13.37
CA LEU A 37 -3.79 -7.09 14.03
C LEU A 37 -3.95 -7.19 15.56
N SER A 38 -4.94 -6.52 16.12
CA SER A 38 -5.19 -6.52 17.58
C SER A 38 -6.10 -7.66 18.03
N ASN A 39 -7.11 -8.02 17.24
CA ASN A 39 -8.20 -8.90 17.65
C ASN A 39 -8.60 -9.91 16.56
N ASP A 40 -9.09 -11.09 16.96
CA ASP A 40 -9.74 -12.05 16.06
C ASP A 40 -11.17 -11.58 15.70
N LEU A 41 -11.25 -10.49 14.94
CA LEU A 41 -12.50 -9.95 14.40
C LEU A 41 -12.69 -10.40 12.95
N GLU A 42 -13.95 -10.63 12.57
CA GLU A 42 -14.30 -10.71 11.15
C GLU A 42 -14.13 -9.33 10.51
N VAL A 43 -13.39 -9.29 9.40
CA VAL A 43 -13.06 -8.05 8.69
C VAL A 43 -14.32 -7.46 8.06
N VAL A 44 -14.60 -6.18 8.32
CA VAL A 44 -15.48 -5.39 7.45
C VAL A 44 -14.60 -4.76 6.37
N MET A 45 -14.55 -5.40 5.20
CA MET A 45 -14.00 -4.76 3.99
C MET A 45 -15.13 -4.01 3.31
N GLU A 46 -14.91 -2.76 2.95
CA GLU A 46 -15.89 -1.96 2.22
C GLU A 46 -15.67 -2.12 0.72
N ARG A 47 -16.76 -2.19 -0.05
CA ARG A 47 -16.67 -2.06 -1.51
C ARG A 47 -16.44 -0.60 -1.86
N SER A 48 -15.51 -0.36 -2.78
CA SER A 48 -15.24 0.97 -3.29
C SER A 48 -16.44 1.50 -4.08
N PRO A 49 -16.74 2.82 -4.00
CA PRO A 49 -17.79 3.42 -4.82
C PRO A 49 -17.48 3.40 -6.33
N PHE A 50 -16.25 3.07 -6.74
CA PHE A 50 -15.81 3.12 -8.13
C PHE A 50 -15.94 1.79 -8.89
N SER A 51 -16.07 0.65 -8.19
CA SER A 51 -16.17 -0.68 -8.82
C SER A 51 -16.58 -1.75 -7.81
N ASP A 52 -17.47 -2.65 -8.21
CA ASP A 52 -17.88 -3.81 -7.40
C ASP A 52 -16.75 -4.80 -7.10
N ASN A 53 -15.70 -4.81 -7.94
CA ASN A 53 -14.54 -5.69 -7.79
C ASN A 53 -13.37 -5.00 -7.06
N LEU A 54 -13.56 -3.78 -6.57
CA LEU A 54 -12.56 -3.07 -5.78
C LEU A 54 -13.02 -3.03 -4.32
N PHE A 55 -12.23 -3.65 -3.45
CA PHE A 55 -12.45 -3.71 -2.03
C PHE A 55 -11.41 -2.86 -1.32
N VAL A 56 -11.79 -2.28 -0.19
CA VAL A 56 -10.93 -1.42 0.60
C VAL A 56 -10.94 -1.90 2.03
N LEU A 57 -9.74 -2.10 2.58
CA LEU A 57 -9.50 -2.26 4.00
C LEU A 57 -8.79 -1.00 4.49
N THR A 58 -9.47 -0.21 5.30
CA THR A 58 -8.89 1.01 5.86
C THR A 58 -7.93 0.67 7.02
N SER A 59 -7.27 1.69 7.60
CA SER A 59 -6.29 1.46 8.66
C SER A 59 -6.93 1.03 9.98
N GLY A 60 -8.16 1.48 10.25
CA GLY A 60 -8.84 1.37 11.54
C GLY A 60 -8.46 2.49 12.52
N GLN A 61 -9.10 2.47 13.71
CA GLN A 61 -8.92 3.48 14.76
C GLN A 61 -8.00 3.07 15.90
N SER A 62 -7.51 1.82 15.94
CA SER A 62 -6.71 1.37 17.09
C SER A 62 -5.56 2.35 17.37
N LEU A 63 -5.51 2.83 18.61
CA LEU A 63 -4.60 3.87 19.12
C LEU A 63 -3.31 3.28 19.70
N VAL A 64 -3.18 1.95 19.71
CA VAL A 64 -1.96 1.29 20.18
C VAL A 64 -0.90 1.47 19.10
N GLU A 65 0.16 2.24 19.40
CA GLU A 65 1.28 2.40 18.49
C GLU A 65 2.06 1.08 18.39
N SER A 66 2.06 0.42 17.23
CA SER A 66 3.13 -0.55 16.95
C SER A 66 3.47 -0.70 15.46
N ALA A 67 4.47 0.06 15.02
CA ALA A 67 5.24 -0.21 13.80
C ALA A 67 5.78 -1.66 13.65
N PRO A 68 5.97 -2.48 14.72
CA PRO A 68 6.31 -3.90 14.56
C PRO A 68 5.14 -4.82 14.17
N GLU A 69 3.89 -4.35 14.16
CA GLU A 69 2.74 -5.23 13.87
C GLU A 69 2.74 -5.75 12.43
N LEU A 70 3.21 -4.94 11.47
CA LEU A 70 3.27 -5.34 10.06
C LEU A 70 4.30 -6.46 9.82
N GLY A 71 5.27 -6.62 10.72
CA GLY A 71 6.25 -7.71 10.69
C GLY A 71 5.85 -8.92 11.55
N SER A 72 4.64 -8.95 12.08
CA SER A 72 4.18 -10.04 12.95
C SER A 72 3.71 -11.26 12.15
N THR A 73 3.81 -12.45 12.76
CA THR A 73 3.19 -13.69 12.22
C THR A 73 1.67 -13.55 12.03
N ARG A 74 1.03 -12.64 12.76
CA ARG A 74 -0.39 -12.35 12.57
C ARG A 74 -0.63 -11.63 11.24
N MET A 75 0.22 -10.65 10.88
CA MET A 75 0.16 -10.01 9.58
C MET A 75 0.39 -11.02 8.46
N GLU A 76 1.37 -11.93 8.59
CA GLU A 76 1.61 -12.99 7.61
C GLU A 76 0.35 -13.84 7.35
N LYS A 77 -0.37 -14.24 8.40
CA LYS A 77 -1.64 -14.98 8.28
C LYS A 77 -2.74 -14.16 7.60
N ILE A 78 -2.85 -12.87 7.95
CA ILE A 78 -3.80 -11.94 7.33
C ILE A 78 -3.51 -11.81 5.83
N MET A 79 -2.24 -11.62 5.47
CA MET A 79 -1.81 -11.52 4.07
C MET A 79 -2.06 -12.81 3.29
N GLY A 80 -1.78 -13.97 3.88
CA GLY A 80 -2.10 -15.27 3.27
C GLY A 80 -3.60 -15.42 2.99
N HIS A 81 -4.45 -15.00 3.94
CA HIS A 81 -5.89 -15.01 3.74
C HIS A 81 -6.35 -14.07 2.61
N PHE A 82 -5.70 -12.91 2.44
CA PHE A 82 -6.00 -12.01 1.34
C PHE A 82 -5.57 -12.59 0.00
N GLN A 83 -4.43 -13.26 -0.08
CA GLN A 83 -3.95 -13.92 -1.30
C GLN A 83 -4.91 -15.02 -1.79
N GLU A 84 -5.57 -15.75 -0.88
CA GLU A 84 -6.60 -16.74 -1.24
C GLU A 84 -7.88 -16.09 -1.79
N LYS A 85 -8.17 -14.85 -1.39
CA LYS A 85 -9.44 -14.16 -1.63
C LYS A 85 -9.40 -13.06 -2.67
N PHE A 86 -8.23 -12.68 -3.17
CA PHE A 86 -8.10 -11.57 -4.12
C PHE A 86 -7.07 -11.90 -5.20
N ASP A 87 -7.34 -11.45 -6.42
CA ASP A 87 -6.43 -11.64 -7.54
C ASP A 87 -5.28 -10.62 -7.50
N LEU A 88 -5.48 -9.51 -6.78
CA LEU A 88 -4.49 -8.45 -6.58
C LEU A 88 -4.71 -7.79 -5.21
N VAL A 89 -3.66 -7.70 -4.41
CA VAL A 89 -3.67 -6.95 -3.15
C VAL A 89 -2.63 -5.85 -3.22
N ILE A 90 -3.05 -4.61 -2.97
CA ILE A 90 -2.18 -3.42 -2.96
C ILE A 90 -2.15 -2.88 -1.54
N TYR A 91 -0.95 -2.79 -0.96
CA TYR A 91 -0.73 -2.17 0.34
C TYR A 91 -0.22 -0.75 0.13
N ASP A 92 -0.97 0.23 0.62
CA ASP A 92 -0.51 1.62 0.71
C ASP A 92 0.36 1.77 1.95
N THR A 93 1.58 2.27 1.78
CA THR A 93 2.59 2.36 2.84
C THR A 93 3.14 3.77 2.93
N PRO A 94 3.66 4.21 4.09
CA PRO A 94 4.37 5.47 4.17
C PRO A 94 5.65 5.46 3.31
N ASN A 95 6.29 6.63 3.18
CA ASN A 95 7.52 6.73 2.38
C ASN A 95 8.66 5.88 2.96
N LEU A 96 9.38 5.16 2.09
CA LEU A 96 10.44 4.23 2.49
C LEU A 96 11.61 4.88 3.25
N LEU A 97 11.90 6.17 3.03
CA LEU A 97 13.07 6.82 3.65
C LEU A 97 12.91 7.02 5.16
N ASN A 98 11.69 7.20 5.64
CA ASN A 98 11.42 7.55 7.03
C ASN A 98 10.87 6.37 7.83
N TYR A 99 10.42 5.31 7.15
CA TYR A 99 9.59 4.27 7.73
C TYR A 99 9.96 2.90 7.15
N THR A 100 9.85 1.85 7.97
CA THR A 100 10.23 0.48 7.61
C THR A 100 9.01 -0.42 7.32
N ASP A 101 7.81 0.13 7.34
CA ASP A 101 6.52 -0.55 7.14
C ASP A 101 6.51 -1.38 5.86
N ALA A 102 6.92 -0.76 4.74
CA ALA A 102 7.01 -1.44 3.45
C ALA A 102 8.00 -2.62 3.47
N ASN A 103 9.07 -2.53 4.25
CA ASN A 103 10.07 -3.59 4.35
C ASN A 103 9.49 -4.83 5.04
N PHE A 104 8.65 -4.65 6.06
CA PHE A 104 8.00 -5.78 6.74
C PHE A 104 7.01 -6.50 5.82
N LEU A 105 6.27 -5.75 5.02
CA LEU A 105 5.29 -6.31 4.08
C LEU A 105 5.96 -7.00 2.90
N ALA A 106 7.08 -6.47 2.42
CA ALA A 106 7.74 -6.94 1.20
C ALA A 106 8.18 -8.41 1.22
N ALA A 107 8.39 -9.00 2.40
CA ALA A 107 8.69 -10.43 2.53
C ALA A 107 7.53 -11.34 2.08
N ASN A 108 6.30 -10.81 2.07
CA ASN A 108 5.07 -11.52 1.75
C ASN A 108 4.32 -10.90 0.56
N THR A 109 5.01 -10.10 -0.26
CA THR A 109 4.48 -9.56 -1.51
C THR A 109 5.36 -9.92 -2.70
N ASP A 110 4.83 -9.81 -3.92
CA ASP A 110 5.61 -10.03 -5.15
C ASP A 110 6.66 -8.92 -5.38
N GLY A 111 6.47 -7.77 -4.74
CA GLY A 111 7.42 -6.67 -4.77
C GLY A 111 6.78 -5.32 -4.48
N ILE A 112 7.58 -4.28 -4.71
CA ILE A 112 7.25 -2.88 -4.45
C ILE A 112 7.18 -2.12 -5.77
N LEU A 113 6.15 -1.30 -5.93
CA LEU A 113 6.04 -0.31 -6.99
C LEU A 113 6.32 1.08 -6.40
N MET A 114 7.40 1.74 -6.83
CA MET A 114 7.74 3.06 -6.31
C MET A 114 6.96 4.16 -7.01
N VAL A 115 6.40 5.10 -6.26
CA VAL A 115 5.77 6.32 -6.81
C VAL A 115 6.67 7.53 -6.59
N VAL A 116 7.06 8.22 -7.67
CA VAL A 116 7.99 9.35 -7.63
C VAL A 116 7.36 10.58 -8.25
N GLY A 117 7.28 11.67 -7.49
CA GLY A 117 6.79 12.95 -8.00
C GLY A 117 7.84 13.70 -8.84
N LEU A 118 7.52 13.98 -10.11
CA LEU A 118 8.34 14.81 -10.98
C LEU A 118 8.50 16.20 -10.35
N ARG A 119 9.74 16.71 -10.25
CA ARG A 119 10.13 18.00 -9.62
C ARG A 119 9.93 18.10 -8.10
N GLY A 120 9.15 17.21 -7.48
CA GLY A 120 8.98 17.15 -6.01
C GLY A 120 10.06 16.31 -5.31
N THR A 121 10.64 15.34 -6.01
CA THR A 121 11.65 14.43 -5.44
C THR A 121 13.05 14.82 -5.88
N LYS A 122 13.94 15.13 -4.93
CA LYS A 122 15.37 15.35 -5.21
C LYS A 122 16.03 14.04 -5.67
N LYS A 123 16.90 14.11 -6.67
CA LYS A 123 17.66 12.95 -7.19
C LYS A 123 18.41 12.19 -6.08
N SER A 124 18.94 12.91 -5.09
CA SER A 124 19.62 12.30 -3.93
C SER A 124 18.68 11.43 -3.09
N ARG A 125 17.44 11.88 -2.84
CA ARG A 125 16.44 11.10 -2.11
C ARG A 125 16.01 9.86 -2.90
N PHE A 126 15.82 10.00 -4.20
CA PHE A 126 15.51 8.85 -5.06
C PHE A 126 16.63 7.79 -4.99
N LYS A 127 17.90 8.21 -5.07
CA LYS A 127 19.04 7.31 -4.91
C LYS A 127 19.06 6.63 -3.55
N GLN A 128 18.78 7.36 -2.46
CA GLN A 128 18.70 6.78 -1.12
C GLN A 128 17.64 5.68 -1.01
N VAL A 129 16.48 5.84 -1.67
CA VAL A 129 15.44 4.79 -1.69
C VAL A 129 15.93 3.57 -2.46
N LEU A 130 16.59 3.75 -3.60
CA LEU A 130 17.17 2.63 -4.35
C LEU A 130 18.22 1.87 -3.52
N ASP A 131 19.15 2.61 -2.90
CA ASP A 131 20.17 2.01 -2.02
C ASP A 131 19.53 1.25 -0.84
N GLN A 132 18.37 1.71 -0.37
CA GLN A 132 17.59 1.05 0.68
C GLN A 132 16.92 -0.24 0.17
N ILE A 133 16.26 -0.20 -0.98
CA ILE A 133 15.67 -1.38 -1.64
C ILE A 133 16.74 -2.45 -1.84
N ASP A 134 17.91 -2.08 -2.36
CA ASP A 134 19.03 -2.99 -2.58
C ASP A 134 19.56 -3.56 -1.27
N ARG A 135 19.74 -2.71 -0.24
CA ARG A 135 20.24 -3.14 1.08
C ARG A 135 19.32 -4.15 1.77
N PHE A 136 18.01 -3.96 1.64
CA PHE A 136 17.01 -4.84 2.24
C PHE A 136 16.62 -6.01 1.34
N GLY A 137 17.19 -6.11 0.13
CA GLY A 137 16.89 -7.18 -0.82
C GLY A 137 15.44 -7.19 -1.30
N LEU A 138 14.82 -6.00 -1.39
CA LEU A 138 13.41 -5.88 -1.77
C LEU A 138 13.26 -5.97 -3.29
N THR A 139 12.27 -6.71 -3.77
CA THR A 139 11.96 -6.77 -5.21
C THR A 139 11.28 -5.48 -5.65
N CYS A 140 11.94 -4.66 -6.47
CA CYS A 140 11.32 -3.50 -7.11
C CYS A 140 10.72 -3.88 -8.46
N LEU A 141 9.39 -3.82 -8.58
CA LEU A 141 8.66 -4.13 -9.81
C LEU A 141 8.76 -3.00 -10.85
N GLY A 142 8.99 -1.77 -10.40
CA GLY A 142 9.15 -0.61 -11.28
C GLY A 142 8.92 0.73 -10.59
N VAL A 143 8.86 1.78 -11.40
CA VAL A 143 8.67 3.17 -10.95
C VAL A 143 7.51 3.80 -11.70
N VAL A 144 6.58 4.40 -10.95
CA VAL A 144 5.52 5.27 -11.46
C VAL A 144 5.94 6.72 -11.26
N VAL A 145 6.11 7.45 -12.36
CA VAL A 145 6.35 8.90 -12.31
C VAL A 145 5.00 9.61 -12.25
N ASN A 146 4.78 10.35 -11.17
CA ASN A 146 3.57 11.13 -10.92
C ASN A 146 3.86 12.63 -10.99
N ARG A 147 2.82 13.48 -11.07
CA ARG A 147 2.91 14.94 -11.19
C ARG A 147 3.67 15.41 -12.45
N VAL A 148 3.54 14.65 -13.53
CA VAL A 148 4.04 15.05 -14.85
C VAL A 148 3.17 16.20 -15.35
N GLN A 149 3.79 17.33 -15.74
CA GLN A 149 3.03 18.40 -16.41
C GLN A 149 2.80 17.99 -17.87
N PRO A 150 1.59 18.23 -18.43
CA PRO A 150 1.25 17.80 -19.79
C PRO A 150 2.20 18.31 -20.89
N SER A 151 2.89 19.43 -20.65
CA SER A 151 3.77 20.09 -21.63
C SER A 151 5.19 19.51 -21.77
N SER A 152 5.57 18.50 -20.98
CA SER A 152 6.94 17.95 -20.97
C SER A 152 7.11 16.56 -21.61
N LEU A 153 6.06 15.99 -22.21
CA LEU A 153 6.15 14.72 -22.95
C LEU A 153 6.21 14.98 -24.46
N THR A 154 7.32 15.52 -24.95
CA THR A 154 7.72 15.28 -26.34
C THR A 154 8.28 13.87 -26.42
N VAL A 155 7.43 12.92 -26.82
CA VAL A 155 7.91 11.65 -27.36
C VAL A 155 8.45 12.00 -28.75
N SER A 156 9.78 11.99 -28.90
CA SER A 156 10.38 12.04 -30.24
C SER A 156 9.91 10.80 -31.02
N PRO A 157 9.54 10.96 -32.30
CA PRO A 157 9.06 9.86 -33.14
C PRO A 157 10.11 8.77 -33.37
#